data_AF-A0A7R9PN88-F1
#
_entry.id   AF-A0A7R9PN88-F1
#
_cell.length_a   1.000
_cell.length_b   1.000
_cell.length_c   1.000
_cell.angle_alpha   90.00
_cell.angle_beta   90.00
_cell.angle_gamma   90.00
#
_symmetry.space_group_name_H-M   'P 1'
#
loop_
_entity.id
_entity.type
_entity.pdbx_description
1 polymer ?
#
loop_
_entity_poly.entity_id
_entity_poly.type
_entity_poly.pdbx_seq_one_letter_code
_entity_poly.pdbx_strand_id
1 'polypeptide(L)'
;MTGRKTFESQSGVLRRVSSKWFSTLTPDKSQGISLHEDSEELHQELIKQRLSDVITPRLQQLVAQYSIPTELHGVEIKDFPQPYITATCSLCKPLVKEVLAVYNERKDAQETRDRVITLCVLFNVETREVCTGLVDVYLESALYLAEHVNNDTLIDGVCGLVINSDDCHFQDEWTVDVDLGTKPDVVTPAISDSPTVTIVQVTDIHYDPKYTSGGNAVCGEPTCCRIAQGSPADESSAAGYWGDYRDCDMPLQTVTDMLTHIKQTHQKIDYVYFTGDIIDHGVWETSQEFNTRVIKEVVQEFNDTFGDIPVIFTLGNHEPTPVNIWLVYQSKDPYGQLKWLAETLLQAEKDGEKVHILQHIPTGSNDCVKVWSREYHKIVDR
;
A
#
# COMPACT_ATOMS: atom_id res chain seq x y z
N MET A 1 13.14 -28.46 -30.86
CA MET A 1 11.93 -28.66 -30.02
C MET A 1 12.26 -28.18 -28.62
N THR A 2 12.05 -26.90 -28.35
CA THR A 2 12.27 -26.31 -27.03
C THR A 2 11.20 -25.24 -26.84
N GLY A 3 10.10 -25.64 -26.20
CA GLY A 3 9.01 -24.74 -25.86
C GLY A 3 9.41 -23.84 -24.70
N ARG A 4 9.48 -22.52 -24.93
CA ARG A 4 9.41 -21.53 -23.87
C ARG A 4 7.98 -21.54 -23.32
N LYS A 5 7.81 -22.00 -22.09
CA LYS A 5 6.65 -21.65 -21.28
C LYS A 5 6.94 -20.27 -20.67
N THR A 6 6.18 -19.27 -21.10
CA THR A 6 6.06 -17.99 -20.40
C THR A 6 5.36 -18.24 -19.07
N PHE A 7 5.99 -17.84 -17.96
CA PHE A 7 5.32 -17.70 -16.67
C PHE A 7 4.34 -16.51 -16.79
N GLU A 8 3.04 -16.79 -16.83
CA GLU A 8 2.02 -15.78 -16.56
C GLU A 8 2.09 -15.44 -15.06
N SER A 9 2.15 -14.15 -14.73
CA SER A 9 2.09 -13.68 -13.34
C SER A 9 0.75 -14.06 -12.71
N GLN A 10 0.77 -14.30 -11.40
CA GLN A 10 -0.39 -14.73 -10.63
C GLN A 10 -1.56 -13.72 -10.60
N SER A 11 -1.42 -12.53 -11.19
CA SER A 11 -2.54 -11.61 -11.47
C SER A 11 -3.59 -12.21 -12.44
N GLY A 12 -3.24 -13.27 -13.18
CA GLY A 12 -4.15 -13.99 -14.07
C GLY A 12 -5.17 -14.89 -13.37
N VAL A 13 -4.90 -15.36 -12.15
CA VAL A 13 -5.81 -16.28 -11.42
C VAL A 13 -6.98 -15.51 -10.81
N LEU A 14 -6.72 -14.32 -10.26
CA LEU A 14 -7.76 -13.38 -9.82
C LEU A 14 -8.66 -12.93 -10.99
N ARG A 15 -8.10 -12.74 -12.19
CA ARG A 15 -8.88 -12.34 -13.40
C ARG A 15 -9.86 -13.39 -13.91
N ARG A 16 -9.62 -14.69 -13.68
CA ARG A 16 -10.53 -15.75 -14.18
C ARG A 16 -11.69 -16.04 -13.24
N VAL A 17 -11.54 -15.78 -11.95
CA VAL A 17 -12.64 -15.88 -10.98
C VAL A 17 -13.49 -14.60 -11.01
N SER A 18 -12.90 -13.42 -11.28
CA SER A 18 -13.62 -12.14 -11.30
C SER A 18 -14.75 -12.06 -12.34
N SER A 19 -14.49 -12.40 -13.60
CA SER A 19 -15.43 -12.07 -14.70
C SER A 19 -16.81 -12.73 -14.62
N LYS A 20 -16.95 -13.90 -13.99
CA LYS A 20 -18.24 -14.59 -13.86
C LYS A 20 -19.03 -14.17 -12.61
N TRP A 21 -18.36 -13.83 -11.51
CA TRP A 21 -19.01 -13.43 -10.25
C TRP A 21 -19.42 -11.95 -10.23
N PHE A 22 -18.65 -11.07 -10.87
CA PHE A 22 -19.00 -9.63 -10.92
C PHE A 22 -20.20 -9.31 -11.83
N SER A 23 -20.57 -10.21 -12.75
CA SER A 23 -21.75 -10.01 -13.63
C SER A 23 -23.09 -10.04 -12.87
N THR A 24 -23.11 -10.58 -11.65
CA THR A 24 -24.29 -10.65 -10.77
C THR A 24 -24.33 -9.57 -9.70
N LEU A 25 -23.26 -8.76 -9.57
CA LEU A 25 -23.10 -7.77 -8.50
C LEU A 25 -23.18 -6.32 -8.98
N THR A 26 -23.62 -6.06 -10.20
CA THR A 26 -23.96 -4.70 -10.61
C THR A 26 -25.18 -4.23 -9.82
N PRO A 27 -25.06 -3.22 -8.95
CA PRO A 27 -26.26 -2.57 -8.44
C PRO A 27 -26.98 -1.98 -9.65
N ASP A 28 -28.31 -2.11 -9.70
CA ASP A 28 -29.15 -1.45 -10.68
C ASP A 28 -29.07 0.08 -10.46
N LYS A 29 -27.99 0.70 -10.91
CA LYS A 29 -27.76 2.16 -10.86
C LYS A 29 -28.46 2.86 -12.04
N SER A 30 -29.64 2.35 -12.45
CA SER A 30 -30.51 2.99 -13.44
C SER A 30 -31.51 3.98 -12.84
N GLN A 31 -31.53 4.15 -11.51
CA GLN A 31 -32.30 5.21 -10.86
C GLN A 31 -31.43 6.46 -10.66
N GLY A 32 -31.65 7.44 -11.53
CA GLY A 32 -30.87 8.66 -11.62
C GLY A 32 -31.13 9.63 -10.47
N ILE A 33 -30.24 9.61 -9.49
CA ILE A 33 -29.91 10.74 -8.63
C ILE A 33 -28.44 11.07 -8.90
N SER A 34 -28.10 12.36 -9.00
CA SER A 34 -26.73 12.77 -9.30
C SER A 34 -25.81 12.41 -8.12
N LEU A 35 -24.69 11.72 -8.37
CA LEU A 35 -23.67 11.44 -7.34
C LEU A 35 -23.26 12.69 -6.53
N HIS A 36 -23.36 13.87 -7.15
CA HIS A 36 -23.13 15.15 -6.51
C HIS A 36 -24.24 15.53 -5.50
N GLU A 37 -25.51 15.25 -5.80
CA GLU A 37 -26.64 15.51 -4.90
C GLU A 37 -26.55 14.60 -3.67
N ASP A 38 -26.26 13.32 -3.87
CA ASP A 38 -26.09 12.35 -2.78
C ASP A 38 -24.88 12.70 -1.89
N SER A 39 -23.79 13.26 -2.44
CA SER A 39 -22.62 13.72 -1.67
C SER A 39 -22.95 14.85 -0.69
N GLU A 40 -23.68 15.88 -1.14
CA GLU A 40 -24.06 17.00 -0.27
C GLU A 40 -25.10 16.56 0.76
N GLU A 41 -26.08 15.77 0.34
CA GLU A 41 -27.09 15.23 1.26
C GLU A 41 -26.47 14.34 2.33
N LEU A 42 -25.47 13.51 1.97
CA LEU A 42 -24.74 12.70 2.94
C LEU A 42 -24.08 13.57 4.00
N HIS A 43 -23.39 14.64 3.61
CA HIS A 43 -22.75 15.54 4.58
C HIS A 43 -23.78 16.12 5.56
N GLN A 44 -24.94 16.58 5.07
CA GLN A 44 -26.01 17.10 5.93
C GLN A 44 -26.59 16.04 6.88
N GLU A 45 -26.80 14.82 6.41
CA GLU A 45 -27.29 13.72 7.24
C GLU A 45 -26.27 13.28 8.30
N LEU A 46 -24.97 13.31 7.98
CA LEU A 46 -23.90 13.05 8.95
C LEU A 46 -23.86 14.09 10.06
N ILE A 47 -24.08 15.37 9.75
CA ILE A 47 -24.20 16.44 10.76
C ILE A 47 -25.41 16.19 11.67
N LYS A 48 -26.57 15.83 11.12
CA LYS A 48 -27.76 15.49 11.92
C LYS A 48 -27.49 14.32 12.85
N GLN A 49 -26.84 13.28 12.35
CA GLN A 49 -26.49 12.11 13.15
C GLN A 49 -25.49 12.48 14.26
N ARG A 50 -24.50 13.35 13.99
CA ARG A 50 -23.58 13.86 15.02
C ARG A 50 -24.27 14.64 16.13
N LEU A 51 -25.25 15.48 15.78
CA LEU A 51 -25.92 16.37 16.75
C LEU A 51 -26.99 15.67 17.60
N SER A 52 -27.50 14.53 17.14
CA SER A 52 -28.64 13.84 17.77
C SER A 52 -28.37 12.39 18.16
N ASP A 53 -27.25 11.81 17.75
CA ASP A 53 -26.93 10.38 17.83
C ASP A 53 -27.97 9.45 17.14
N VAL A 54 -28.83 10.00 16.27
CA VAL A 54 -29.87 9.25 15.55
C VAL A 54 -29.45 9.03 14.09
N ILE A 55 -29.52 7.77 13.63
CA ILE A 55 -29.45 7.44 12.21
C ILE A 55 -30.82 7.71 11.60
N THR A 56 -30.90 8.72 10.73
CA THR A 56 -32.16 9.03 10.03
C THR A 56 -32.48 7.97 8.98
N PRO A 57 -33.76 7.82 8.56
CA PRO A 57 -34.11 6.92 7.47
C PRO A 57 -33.35 7.23 6.16
N ARG A 58 -33.05 8.50 5.91
CA ARG A 58 -32.29 8.91 4.71
C ARG A 58 -30.81 8.56 4.84
N LEU A 59 -30.20 8.78 6.01
CA LEU A 59 -28.83 8.33 6.27
C LEU A 59 -28.73 6.80 6.12
N GLN A 60 -29.72 6.06 6.61
CA GLN A 60 -29.75 4.60 6.46
C GLN A 60 -29.79 4.17 4.98
N GLN A 61 -30.52 4.87 4.11
CA GLN A 61 -30.52 4.62 2.66
C GLN A 61 -29.17 4.91 2.02
N LEU A 62 -28.57 6.07 2.33
CA LEU A 62 -27.26 6.45 1.81
C LEU A 62 -26.17 5.47 2.26
N VAL A 63 -26.18 5.06 3.53
CA VAL A 63 -25.28 4.04 4.06
C VAL A 63 -25.46 2.71 3.33
N ALA A 64 -26.70 2.24 3.14
CA ALA A 64 -26.94 0.99 2.41
C ALA A 64 -26.50 1.06 0.94
N GLN A 65 -26.55 2.23 0.31
CA GLN A 65 -26.13 2.45 -1.07
C GLN A 65 -24.61 2.49 -1.25
N TYR A 66 -23.89 2.96 -0.23
CA TYR A 66 -22.48 3.32 -0.34
C TYR A 66 -21.54 2.55 0.59
N SER A 67 -22.08 1.64 1.41
CA SER A 67 -21.25 0.75 2.21
C SER A 67 -20.37 -0.11 1.31
N ILE A 68 -19.14 -0.33 1.73
CA ILE A 68 -18.21 -1.22 1.02
C ILE A 68 -18.73 -2.65 1.19
N PRO A 69 -18.93 -3.42 0.11
CA PRO A 69 -19.28 -4.83 0.20
C PRO A 69 -18.18 -5.61 0.95
N THR A 70 -18.56 -6.55 1.80
CA THR A 70 -17.60 -7.36 2.58
C THR A 70 -16.64 -8.15 1.69
N GLU A 71 -17.05 -8.50 0.46
CA GLU A 71 -16.18 -9.19 -0.51
C GLU A 71 -15.06 -8.30 -1.06
N LEU A 72 -15.11 -6.98 -0.81
CA LEU A 72 -14.08 -6.02 -1.18
C LEU A 72 -13.21 -5.59 0.02
N HIS A 73 -13.44 -6.13 1.22
CA HIS A 73 -12.53 -5.93 2.36
C HIS A 73 -11.15 -6.49 2.02
N GLY A 74 -10.10 -5.76 2.40
CA GLY A 74 -8.71 -6.10 2.05
C GLY A 74 -8.32 -5.91 0.57
N VAL A 75 -9.25 -5.53 -0.32
CA VAL A 75 -8.92 -5.18 -1.71
C VAL A 75 -8.57 -3.70 -1.78
N GLU A 76 -7.50 -3.36 -2.49
CA GLU A 76 -7.14 -1.95 -2.70
C GLU A 76 -8.22 -1.22 -3.53
N ILE A 77 -8.59 0.00 -3.13
CA ILE A 77 -9.71 0.74 -3.74
C ILE A 77 -9.52 0.92 -5.26
N LYS A 78 -8.28 1.11 -5.72
CA LYS A 78 -7.93 1.22 -7.15
C LYS A 78 -8.33 -0.01 -7.98
N ASP A 79 -8.49 -1.17 -7.34
CA ASP A 79 -8.84 -2.45 -7.96
C ASP A 79 -10.33 -2.80 -7.79
N PHE A 80 -11.12 -1.93 -7.16
CA PHE A 80 -12.57 -2.08 -7.10
C PHE A 80 -13.20 -2.01 -8.51
N PRO A 81 -14.39 -2.59 -8.72
CA PRO A 81 -15.13 -2.33 -9.94
C PRO A 81 -15.44 -0.83 -10.10
N GLN A 82 -15.33 -0.28 -11.32
CA GLN A 82 -15.44 1.17 -11.58
C GLN A 82 -16.60 1.89 -10.86
N PRO A 83 -17.84 1.35 -10.80
CA PRO A 83 -18.93 2.03 -10.11
C PRO A 83 -18.72 2.22 -8.61
N TYR A 84 -17.85 1.43 -7.98
CA TYR A 84 -17.43 1.58 -6.59
C TYR A 84 -16.30 2.61 -6.47
N ILE A 85 -15.31 2.61 -7.37
CA ILE A 85 -14.26 3.65 -7.41
C ILE A 85 -14.87 5.05 -7.49
N THR A 86 -15.77 5.26 -8.46
CA THR A 86 -16.44 6.56 -8.64
C THR A 86 -17.27 6.96 -7.42
N ALA A 87 -17.94 5.99 -6.78
CA ALA A 87 -18.71 6.23 -5.56
C ALA A 87 -17.78 6.61 -4.40
N THR A 88 -16.74 5.82 -4.12
CA THR A 88 -15.76 6.09 -3.07
C THR A 88 -15.09 7.45 -3.25
N CYS A 89 -14.71 7.82 -4.48
CA CYS A 89 -14.15 9.15 -4.77
C CYS A 89 -15.14 10.28 -4.50
N SER A 90 -16.40 10.12 -4.93
CA SER A 90 -17.45 11.13 -4.70
C SER A 90 -17.72 11.35 -3.21
N LEU A 91 -17.61 10.29 -2.40
CA LEU A 91 -17.93 10.34 -0.96
C LEU A 91 -16.74 10.67 -0.07
N CYS A 92 -15.51 10.52 -0.56
CA CYS A 92 -14.34 10.80 0.26
C CYS A 92 -14.31 12.26 0.75
N LYS A 93 -14.51 13.23 -0.15
CA LYS A 93 -14.47 14.65 0.20
C LYS A 93 -15.46 15.05 1.31
N PRO A 94 -16.78 14.71 1.23
CA PRO A 94 -17.71 15.06 2.30
C PRO A 94 -17.39 14.34 3.63
N LEU A 95 -16.86 13.11 3.59
CA LEU A 95 -16.45 12.37 4.80
C LEU A 95 -15.24 13.05 5.47
N VAL A 96 -14.20 13.38 4.71
CA VAL A 96 -13.01 14.07 5.24
C VAL A 96 -13.40 15.46 5.75
N LYS A 97 -14.25 16.19 5.02
CA LYS A 97 -14.77 17.50 5.44
C LYS A 97 -15.54 17.42 6.76
N GLU A 98 -16.37 16.39 6.96
CA GLU A 98 -17.08 16.16 8.21
C GLU A 98 -16.11 15.89 9.38
N VAL A 99 -15.11 15.04 9.19
CA VAL A 99 -14.09 14.76 10.21
C VAL A 99 -13.29 16.03 10.56
N LEU A 100 -12.90 16.80 9.55
CA LEU A 100 -12.21 18.08 9.76
C LEU A 100 -13.08 19.11 10.47
N ALA A 101 -14.40 19.14 10.20
CA ALA A 101 -15.32 20.02 10.92
C ALA A 101 -15.39 19.65 12.41
N VAL A 102 -15.52 18.35 12.73
CA VAL A 102 -15.48 17.86 14.12
C VAL A 102 -14.20 18.27 14.83
N TYR A 103 -13.05 18.03 14.20
CA TYR A 103 -11.78 18.41 14.80
C TYR A 103 -11.64 19.93 14.95
N ASN A 104 -12.03 20.72 13.95
CA ASN A 104 -11.86 22.17 13.97
C ASN A 104 -12.80 22.89 14.96
N GLU A 105 -13.95 22.32 15.30
CA GLU A 105 -14.90 22.90 16.25
C GLU A 105 -14.34 22.94 17.69
N ARG A 106 -13.63 21.88 18.11
CA ARG A 106 -13.21 21.71 19.52
C ARG A 106 -11.73 21.41 19.72
N LYS A 107 -11.02 21.02 18.66
CA LYS A 107 -9.64 20.50 18.71
C LYS A 107 -9.50 19.31 19.67
N ASP A 108 -10.54 18.49 19.74
CA ASP A 108 -10.58 17.29 20.58
C ASP A 108 -10.19 16.06 19.76
N ALA A 109 -9.03 15.49 20.08
CA ALA A 109 -8.49 14.31 19.42
C ALA A 109 -9.36 13.06 19.66
N GLN A 110 -9.93 12.90 20.86
CA GLN A 110 -10.73 11.73 21.21
C GLN A 110 -12.09 11.78 20.51
N GLU A 111 -12.73 12.96 20.49
CA GLU A 111 -13.99 13.15 19.74
C GLU A 111 -13.78 12.89 18.24
N THR A 112 -12.66 13.37 17.69
CA THR A 112 -12.29 13.14 16.29
C THR A 112 -12.05 11.65 16.01
N ARG A 113 -11.28 10.98 16.86
CA ARG A 113 -11.01 9.54 16.81
C ARG A 113 -12.30 8.73 16.78
N ASP A 114 -13.18 8.96 17.75
CA ASP A 114 -14.44 8.21 17.89
C ASP A 114 -15.38 8.49 16.71
N ARG A 115 -15.34 9.70 16.15
CA ARG A 115 -16.06 10.03 14.92
C ARG A 115 -15.55 9.23 13.72
N VAL A 116 -14.24 9.16 13.50
CA VAL A 116 -13.66 8.42 12.38
C VAL A 116 -13.98 6.92 12.50
N ILE A 117 -13.84 6.33 13.70
CA ILE A 117 -14.20 4.93 13.94
C ILE A 117 -15.69 4.68 13.66
N THR A 118 -16.56 5.60 14.09
CA THR A 118 -18.01 5.50 13.83
C THR A 118 -18.31 5.50 12.34
N LEU A 119 -17.70 6.40 11.56
CA LEU A 119 -17.89 6.46 10.11
C LEU A 119 -17.33 5.21 9.41
N CYS A 120 -16.15 4.74 9.82
CA CYS A 120 -15.51 3.53 9.29
C CYS A 120 -16.43 2.31 9.44
N VAL A 121 -16.99 2.10 10.63
CA VAL A 121 -17.92 0.99 10.89
C VAL A 121 -19.27 1.21 10.21
N LEU A 122 -19.79 2.45 10.18
CA LEU A 122 -21.09 2.76 9.59
C LEU A 122 -21.13 2.45 8.09
N PHE A 123 -20.05 2.75 7.36
CA PHE A 123 -19.92 2.48 5.93
C PHE A 123 -19.34 1.10 5.61
N ASN A 124 -19.26 0.21 6.61
CA ASN A 124 -18.67 -1.12 6.46
C ASN A 124 -17.29 -1.07 5.79
N VAL A 125 -16.45 -0.08 6.15
CA VAL A 125 -15.11 0.06 5.56
C VAL A 125 -14.28 -1.15 5.95
N GLU A 126 -14.23 -1.45 7.24
CA GLU A 126 -13.59 -2.63 7.81
C GLU A 126 -14.27 -3.01 9.14
N THR A 127 -13.80 -4.10 9.77
CA THR A 127 -14.27 -4.49 11.12
C THR A 127 -13.99 -3.39 12.15
N ARG A 128 -14.74 -3.38 13.25
CA ARG A 128 -14.50 -2.41 14.33
C ARG A 128 -13.08 -2.48 14.90
N GLU A 129 -12.51 -3.67 14.97
CA GLU A 129 -11.14 -3.89 15.46
C GLU A 129 -10.12 -3.22 14.52
N VAL A 130 -10.19 -3.53 13.22
CA VAL A 130 -9.35 -2.93 12.18
C VAL A 130 -9.54 -1.41 12.11
N CYS A 131 -10.79 -0.92 12.07
CA CYS A 131 -11.09 0.52 12.10
C CYS A 131 -10.48 1.21 13.32
N THR A 132 -10.54 0.57 14.49
CA THR A 132 -9.97 1.15 15.72
C THR A 132 -8.45 1.24 15.63
N GLY A 133 -7.78 0.15 15.24
CA GLY A 133 -6.33 0.10 15.14
C GLY A 133 -5.79 1.04 14.05
N LEU A 134 -6.41 1.09 12.87
CA LEU A 134 -6.04 2.03 11.81
C LEU A 134 -6.15 3.48 12.29
N VAL A 135 -7.28 3.85 12.91
CA VAL A 135 -7.45 5.22 13.41
C VAL A 135 -6.39 5.54 14.47
N ASP A 136 -6.13 4.63 15.40
CA ASP A 136 -5.13 4.83 16.45
C ASP A 136 -3.72 5.04 15.90
N VAL A 137 -3.33 4.26 14.90
CA VAL A 137 -2.03 4.36 14.24
C VAL A 137 -1.89 5.70 13.51
N TYR A 138 -2.93 6.14 12.79
CA TYR A 138 -2.85 7.35 11.95
C TYR A 138 -3.20 8.67 12.67
N LEU A 139 -3.86 8.63 13.83
CA LEU A 139 -4.49 9.81 14.46
C LEU A 139 -3.51 10.97 14.62
N GLU A 140 -2.34 10.73 15.21
CA GLU A 140 -1.36 11.80 15.48
C GLU A 140 -0.90 12.48 14.18
N SER A 141 -0.57 11.70 13.15
CA SER A 141 -0.15 12.23 11.85
C SER A 141 -1.29 12.98 11.15
N ALA A 142 -2.52 12.47 11.22
CA ALA A 142 -3.68 13.12 10.63
C ALA A 142 -3.98 14.47 11.31
N LEU A 143 -3.89 14.54 12.65
CA LEU A 143 -4.09 15.80 13.39
C LEU A 143 -2.97 16.81 13.08
N TYR A 144 -1.72 16.36 13.01
CA TYR A 144 -0.60 17.21 12.60
C TYR A 144 -0.86 17.84 11.22
N LEU A 145 -1.28 17.04 10.23
CA LEU A 145 -1.61 17.54 8.90
C LEU A 145 -2.79 18.51 8.93
N ALA A 146 -3.83 18.23 9.71
CA ALA A 146 -4.99 19.12 9.88
C ALA A 146 -4.64 20.48 10.50
N GLU A 147 -3.53 20.59 11.24
CA GLU A 147 -3.04 21.85 11.80
C GLU A 147 -2.10 22.61 10.86
N HIS A 148 -1.38 21.91 9.98
CA HIS A 148 -0.28 22.48 9.19
C HIS A 148 -0.58 22.59 7.68
N VAL A 149 -1.65 21.96 7.20
CA VAL A 149 -2.06 21.97 5.80
C VAL A 149 -3.43 22.62 5.68
N ASN A 150 -3.61 23.45 4.65
CA ASN A 150 -4.91 24.03 4.31
C ASN A 150 -5.97 22.92 4.09
N ASN A 151 -7.18 23.12 4.61
CA ASN A 151 -8.26 22.12 4.56
C ASN A 151 -8.52 21.58 3.14
N ASP A 152 -8.62 22.45 2.13
CA ASP A 152 -8.93 21.99 0.77
C ASP A 152 -7.80 21.10 0.21
N THR A 153 -6.55 21.50 0.46
CA THR A 153 -5.36 20.73 0.05
C THR A 153 -5.28 19.40 0.79
N LEU A 154 -5.63 19.38 2.07
CA LEU A 154 -5.65 18.16 2.87
C LEU A 154 -6.76 17.20 2.40
N ILE A 155 -7.96 17.72 2.13
CA ILE A 155 -9.09 16.91 1.62
C ILE A 155 -8.72 16.28 0.28
N ASP A 156 -8.20 17.08 -0.66
CA ASP A 156 -7.77 16.62 -1.97
C ASP A 156 -6.61 15.62 -1.88
N GLY A 157 -5.63 15.89 -1.01
CA GLY A 157 -4.50 15.02 -0.76
C GLY A 157 -4.89 13.67 -0.17
N VAL A 158 -5.75 13.66 0.86
CA VAL A 158 -6.24 12.41 1.49
C VAL A 158 -7.04 11.60 0.49
N CYS A 159 -7.99 12.21 -0.23
CA CYS A 159 -8.81 11.49 -1.19
C CYS A 159 -8.01 10.99 -2.40
N GLY A 160 -7.05 11.78 -2.88
CA GLY A 160 -6.18 11.37 -3.97
C GLY A 160 -5.22 10.26 -3.59
N LEU A 161 -4.67 10.29 -2.37
CA LEU A 161 -3.73 9.26 -1.89
C LEU A 161 -4.44 7.95 -1.54
N VAL A 162 -5.56 8.01 -0.81
CA VAL A 162 -6.28 6.81 -0.33
C VAL A 162 -6.92 6.04 -1.48
N ILE A 163 -7.46 6.74 -2.49
CA ILE A 163 -8.18 6.10 -3.59
C ILE A 163 -7.24 5.75 -4.74
N ASN A 164 -6.22 6.57 -4.96
CA ASN A 164 -5.19 6.39 -5.97
C ASN A 164 -5.73 5.92 -7.33
N SER A 165 -6.75 6.63 -7.84
CA SER A 165 -7.41 6.32 -9.10
C SER A 165 -7.44 7.53 -10.04
N ASP A 166 -7.53 7.25 -11.34
CA ASP A 166 -7.65 8.25 -12.40
C ASP A 166 -8.78 9.25 -12.16
N ASP A 167 -9.89 8.78 -11.59
CA ASP A 167 -11.09 9.56 -11.30
C ASP A 167 -10.93 10.49 -10.09
N CYS A 168 -9.84 10.35 -9.30
CA CYS A 168 -9.64 11.04 -8.02
C CYS A 168 -8.26 11.69 -7.87
N HIS A 169 -7.60 12.10 -8.96
CA HIS A 169 -6.25 12.68 -8.88
C HIS A 169 -6.21 14.18 -8.58
N PHE A 170 -5.41 14.54 -7.56
CA PHE A 170 -5.14 15.93 -7.16
C PHE A 170 -3.64 16.15 -6.96
N GLN A 171 -2.85 16.08 -8.03
CA GLN A 171 -1.41 16.31 -7.96
C GLN A 171 -0.94 17.45 -8.85
N ASP A 172 -0.13 18.34 -8.27
CA ASP A 172 0.49 19.46 -8.97
C ASP A 172 1.61 18.98 -9.91
N GLU A 173 1.70 19.63 -11.07
CA GLU A 173 2.75 19.37 -12.05
C GLU A 173 4.09 20.01 -11.66
N TRP A 174 5.19 19.25 -11.77
CA TRP A 174 6.54 19.73 -11.48
C TRP A 174 7.61 19.01 -12.30
N THR A 175 8.76 19.66 -12.49
CA THR A 175 9.95 19.08 -13.13
C THR A 175 11.14 19.13 -12.18
N VAL A 176 12.01 18.12 -12.27
CA VAL A 176 13.35 18.17 -11.66
C VAL A 176 14.20 19.13 -12.48
N ASP A 177 14.81 20.10 -11.81
CA ASP A 177 15.66 21.12 -12.42
C ASP A 177 17.14 20.77 -12.20
N VAL A 178 17.72 20.04 -13.16
CA VAL A 178 19.12 19.64 -13.19
C VAL A 178 19.64 19.74 -14.63
N ASP A 179 20.77 20.42 -14.82
CA ASP A 179 21.49 20.43 -16.09
C ASP A 179 22.34 19.16 -16.23
N LEU A 180 21.86 18.23 -17.06
CA LEU A 180 22.53 16.95 -17.32
C LEU A 180 23.49 17.04 -18.52
N GLY A 181 23.65 18.21 -19.14
CA GLY A 181 24.48 18.37 -20.34
C GLY A 181 24.01 17.53 -21.54
N THR A 182 24.87 17.43 -22.55
CA THR A 182 24.56 16.71 -23.79
C THR A 182 24.62 15.20 -23.58
N LYS A 183 23.54 14.50 -23.96
CA LYS A 183 23.48 13.03 -23.96
C LYS A 183 24.59 12.41 -24.82
N PRO A 184 25.49 11.58 -24.26
CA PRO A 184 26.46 10.83 -25.04
C PRO A 184 25.81 9.83 -26.00
N ASP A 185 26.51 9.46 -27.06
CA ASP A 185 26.07 8.41 -27.97
C ASP A 185 26.00 7.05 -27.23
N VAL A 186 24.92 6.31 -27.47
CA VAL A 186 24.72 4.99 -26.87
C VAL A 186 25.69 3.98 -27.48
N VAL A 187 26.64 3.50 -26.68
CA VAL A 187 27.58 2.44 -27.07
C VAL A 187 27.08 1.11 -26.55
N THR A 188 26.77 0.16 -27.45
CA THR A 188 26.44 -1.21 -27.06
C THR A 188 27.74 -1.99 -26.81
N PRO A 189 28.01 -2.45 -25.58
CA PRO A 189 29.21 -3.23 -25.30
C PRO A 189 29.11 -4.61 -25.97
N ALA A 190 30.25 -5.12 -26.45
CA ALA A 190 30.33 -6.48 -26.98
C ALA A 190 30.20 -7.50 -25.83
N ILE A 191 29.43 -8.57 -26.05
CA ILE A 191 29.40 -9.71 -25.13
C ILE A 191 30.80 -10.34 -25.13
N SER A 192 31.36 -10.53 -23.94
CA SER A 192 32.66 -11.16 -23.73
C SER A 192 32.53 -12.32 -22.77
N ASP A 193 33.50 -13.24 -22.79
CA ASP A 193 33.63 -14.35 -21.83
C ASP A 193 34.13 -13.88 -20.44
N SER A 194 33.75 -12.67 -20.03
CA SER A 194 34.16 -12.08 -18.75
C SER A 194 33.55 -12.82 -17.56
N PRO A 195 34.19 -12.76 -16.37
CA PRO A 195 33.62 -13.29 -15.15
C PRO A 195 32.22 -12.72 -14.90
N THR A 196 31.28 -13.59 -14.53
CA THR A 196 29.91 -13.18 -14.18
C THR A 196 29.80 -12.78 -12.72
N VAL A 197 28.91 -11.85 -12.42
CA VAL A 197 28.46 -11.54 -11.05
C VAL A 197 27.11 -12.23 -10.85
N THR A 198 26.94 -12.94 -9.74
CA THR A 198 25.69 -13.61 -9.38
C THR A 198 25.05 -12.89 -8.20
N ILE A 199 23.84 -12.38 -8.43
CA ILE A 199 23.10 -11.58 -7.46
C ILE A 199 21.80 -12.31 -7.15
N VAL A 200 21.54 -12.57 -5.88
CA VAL A 200 20.23 -13.02 -5.40
C VAL A 200 19.38 -11.78 -5.17
N GLN A 201 18.14 -11.78 -5.64
CA GLN A 201 17.17 -10.72 -5.32
C GLN A 201 16.01 -11.33 -4.53
N VAL A 202 15.76 -10.78 -3.34
CA VAL A 202 14.63 -11.12 -2.46
C VAL A 202 13.82 -9.84 -2.24
N THR A 203 12.51 -9.95 -2.14
CA THR A 203 11.60 -8.81 -1.99
C THR A 203 10.33 -9.28 -1.28
N ASP A 204 9.63 -8.35 -0.61
CA ASP A 204 8.26 -8.55 -0.12
C ASP A 204 8.15 -9.79 0.78
N ILE A 205 9.00 -9.83 1.80
CA ILE A 205 8.99 -10.93 2.76
C ILE A 205 7.74 -10.87 3.62
N HIS A 206 7.24 -9.70 4.02
CA HIS A 206 6.06 -9.57 4.90
C HIS A 206 6.04 -10.65 6.01
N TYR A 207 7.07 -10.63 6.86
CA TYR A 207 7.15 -11.56 7.97
C TYR A 207 6.11 -11.19 9.02
N ASP A 208 5.20 -12.13 9.28
CA ASP A 208 4.16 -11.99 10.29
C ASP A 208 4.54 -12.73 11.59
N PRO A 209 5.00 -12.02 12.63
CA PRO A 209 5.31 -12.63 13.93
C PRO A 209 4.06 -13.13 14.69
N LYS A 210 2.85 -12.79 14.22
CA LYS A 210 1.56 -13.23 14.76
C LYS A 210 0.95 -14.39 13.99
N TYR A 211 1.57 -14.83 12.88
CA TYR A 211 1.09 -15.98 12.11
C TYR A 211 0.97 -17.22 13.00
N THR A 212 -0.16 -17.91 12.92
CA THR A 212 -0.49 -19.10 13.70
C THR A 212 -0.83 -20.24 12.76
N SER A 213 0.03 -21.26 12.68
CA SER A 213 -0.27 -22.49 11.94
C SER A 213 -1.53 -23.16 12.50
N GLY A 214 -2.47 -23.51 11.64
CA GLY A 214 -3.80 -23.97 12.04
C GLY A 214 -4.76 -22.87 12.52
N GLY A 215 -4.34 -21.60 12.46
CA GLY A 215 -5.16 -20.43 12.78
C GLY A 215 -6.30 -20.21 11.78
N ASN A 216 -7.15 -19.22 12.05
CA ASN A 216 -8.28 -18.93 11.17
C ASN A 216 -7.81 -18.17 9.91
N ALA A 217 -7.87 -18.81 8.76
CA ALA A 217 -7.52 -18.20 7.48
C ALA A 217 -8.72 -17.55 6.75
N VAL A 218 -9.93 -17.59 7.36
CA VAL A 218 -11.14 -16.93 6.86
C VAL A 218 -11.74 -16.10 7.98
N CYS A 219 -10.97 -15.08 8.41
CA CYS A 219 -11.27 -14.26 9.57
C CYS A 219 -12.22 -13.08 9.30
N GLY A 220 -12.34 -12.66 8.03
CA GLY A 220 -13.13 -11.48 7.65
C GLY A 220 -12.43 -10.15 7.96
N GLU A 221 -11.09 -10.17 8.03
CA GLU A 221 -10.23 -8.99 8.16
C GLU A 221 -9.21 -8.98 7.00
N PRO A 222 -8.54 -7.85 6.71
CA PRO A 222 -7.62 -7.73 5.57
C PRO A 222 -6.43 -8.69 5.58
N THR A 223 -6.03 -9.17 6.76
CA THR A 223 -4.93 -10.13 6.91
C THR A 223 -5.30 -11.13 8.00
N CYS A 224 -5.48 -12.38 7.61
CA CYS A 224 -5.86 -13.51 8.45
C CYS A 224 -4.66 -14.39 8.85
N CYS A 225 -4.93 -15.59 9.37
CA CYS A 225 -3.96 -16.55 9.88
C CYS A 225 -3.21 -16.09 11.15
N ARG A 226 -3.68 -15.04 11.83
CA ARG A 226 -3.03 -14.47 13.00
C ARG A 226 -3.66 -14.94 14.30
N ILE A 227 -2.95 -14.70 15.40
CA ILE A 227 -3.53 -14.82 16.74
C ILE A 227 -4.77 -13.93 16.89
N ALA A 228 -5.67 -14.32 17.80
CA ALA A 228 -6.88 -13.57 18.17
C ALA A 228 -7.98 -13.41 17.11
N GLN A 229 -7.89 -14.08 15.95
CA GLN A 229 -8.89 -14.00 14.86
C GLN A 229 -9.96 -15.11 14.87
N GLY A 230 -10.31 -15.58 16.07
CA GLY A 230 -11.21 -16.72 16.25
C GLY A 230 -10.59 -18.07 15.85
N SER A 231 -11.43 -19.10 15.78
CA SER A 231 -11.03 -20.45 15.37
C SER A 231 -11.56 -20.76 13.97
N PRO A 232 -10.82 -21.52 13.15
CA PRO A 232 -11.30 -21.94 11.85
C PRO A 232 -12.58 -22.77 12.00
N ALA A 233 -13.53 -22.58 11.07
CA ALA A 233 -14.81 -23.30 11.10
C ALA A 233 -14.63 -24.81 10.89
N ASP A 234 -13.66 -25.20 10.06
CA ASP A 234 -13.23 -26.56 9.81
C ASP A 234 -11.76 -26.61 9.37
N GLU A 235 -11.24 -27.81 9.11
CA GLU A 235 -9.84 -28.03 8.69
C GLU A 235 -9.49 -27.30 7.39
N SER A 236 -10.47 -27.08 6.48
CA SER A 236 -10.24 -26.35 5.23
C SER A 236 -10.11 -24.84 5.45
N SER A 237 -10.67 -24.30 6.54
CA SER A 237 -10.49 -22.91 6.97
C SER A 237 -9.22 -22.66 7.79
N ALA A 238 -8.47 -23.71 8.12
CA ALA A 238 -7.25 -23.60 8.93
C ALA A 238 -6.05 -23.16 8.08
N ALA A 239 -5.20 -22.32 8.66
CA ALA A 239 -3.96 -21.84 8.06
C ALA A 239 -2.92 -22.95 7.94
N GLY A 240 -2.15 -22.97 6.85
CA GLY A 240 -1.06 -23.91 6.66
C GLY A 240 0.11 -23.76 7.63
N TYR A 241 1.06 -24.70 7.61
CA TYR A 241 2.29 -24.60 8.41
C TYR A 241 3.31 -23.65 7.78
N TRP A 242 3.44 -23.67 6.45
CA TRP A 242 4.41 -22.88 5.68
C TRP A 242 3.86 -21.55 5.14
N GLY A 243 2.65 -21.16 5.54
CA GLY A 243 1.89 -20.11 4.87
C GLY A 243 0.55 -20.63 4.34
N ASP A 244 -0.25 -19.73 3.80
CA ASP A 244 -1.57 -20.00 3.27
C ASP A 244 -1.79 -19.26 1.94
N TYR A 245 -2.74 -19.72 1.11
CA TYR A 245 -3.05 -19.10 -0.19
C TYR A 245 -4.13 -18.01 -0.11
N ARG A 246 -4.71 -17.78 1.08
CA ARG A 246 -5.65 -16.69 1.35
C ARG A 246 -4.89 -15.44 1.79
N ASP A 247 -5.62 -14.46 2.30
CA ASP A 247 -5.07 -13.16 2.73
C ASP A 247 -4.24 -13.33 4.02
N CYS A 248 -3.07 -13.95 3.91
CA CYS A 248 -2.18 -14.23 5.03
C CYS A 248 -0.73 -13.97 4.62
N ASP A 249 0.03 -13.40 5.54
CA ASP A 249 1.47 -13.20 5.40
C ASP A 249 2.26 -14.44 5.83
N MET A 250 3.59 -14.38 5.76
CA MET A 250 4.42 -15.57 5.95
C MET A 250 4.95 -15.71 7.38
N PRO A 251 4.96 -16.94 7.94
CA PRO A 251 5.59 -17.19 9.23
C PRO A 251 7.12 -17.28 9.10
N LEU A 252 7.81 -17.11 10.24
CA LEU A 252 9.27 -17.11 10.29
C LEU A 252 9.89 -18.38 9.68
N GLN A 253 9.31 -19.56 9.92
CA GLN A 253 9.85 -20.80 9.37
C GLN A 253 9.96 -20.78 7.83
N THR A 254 9.06 -20.10 7.13
CA THR A 254 9.09 -19.98 5.67
C THR A 254 10.20 -19.03 5.23
N VAL A 255 10.40 -17.93 5.96
CA VAL A 255 11.51 -17.00 5.75
C VAL A 255 12.85 -17.74 5.92
N THR A 256 13.04 -18.41 7.05
CA THR A 256 14.27 -19.15 7.37
C THR A 256 14.54 -20.26 6.35
N ASP A 257 13.52 -21.04 5.96
CA ASP A 257 13.67 -22.12 4.97
C ASP A 257 14.05 -21.57 3.59
N MET A 258 13.40 -20.49 3.13
CA MET A 258 13.72 -19.82 1.87
C MET A 258 15.19 -19.35 1.84
N LEU A 259 15.63 -18.60 2.84
CA LEU A 259 16.99 -18.05 2.89
C LEU A 259 18.02 -19.19 2.96
N THR A 260 17.77 -20.20 3.80
CA THR A 260 18.61 -21.38 3.92
C THR A 260 18.72 -22.13 2.59
N HIS A 261 17.60 -22.34 1.90
CA HIS A 261 17.56 -23.03 0.62
C HIS A 261 18.34 -22.29 -0.46
N ILE A 262 18.21 -20.96 -0.54
CA ILE A 262 19.00 -20.12 -1.46
C ILE A 262 20.50 -20.35 -1.22
N LYS A 263 20.94 -20.26 0.04
CA LYS A 263 22.35 -20.41 0.40
C LYS A 263 22.90 -21.82 0.12
N GLN A 264 22.09 -22.86 0.30
CA GLN A 264 22.48 -24.24 0.03
C GLN A 264 22.54 -24.56 -1.46
N THR A 265 21.66 -23.95 -2.26
CA THR A 265 21.53 -24.24 -3.70
C THR A 265 22.57 -23.50 -4.53
N HIS A 266 22.88 -22.25 -4.17
CA HIS A 266 23.75 -21.39 -4.95
C HIS A 266 25.16 -21.29 -4.34
N GLN A 267 26.11 -22.02 -4.93
CA GLN A 267 27.50 -22.07 -4.46
C GLN A 267 28.27 -20.76 -4.66
N LYS A 268 27.83 -19.90 -5.59
CA LYS A 268 28.41 -18.58 -5.85
C LYS A 268 27.31 -17.52 -5.76
N ILE A 269 27.43 -16.65 -4.78
CA ILE A 269 26.61 -15.45 -4.60
C ILE A 269 27.59 -14.33 -4.26
N ASP A 270 27.61 -13.29 -5.09
CA ASP A 270 28.48 -12.14 -4.90
C ASP A 270 27.76 -11.03 -4.10
N TYR A 271 26.45 -10.88 -4.29
CA TYR A 271 25.59 -9.93 -3.58
C TYR A 271 24.20 -10.49 -3.36
N VAL A 272 23.53 -9.99 -2.32
CA VAL A 272 22.08 -10.15 -2.12
C VAL A 272 21.45 -8.77 -2.17
N TYR A 273 20.43 -8.61 -3.01
CA TYR A 273 19.57 -7.44 -3.06
C TYR A 273 18.30 -7.77 -2.30
N PHE A 274 17.93 -6.94 -1.34
CA PHE A 274 16.68 -7.04 -0.63
C PHE A 274 15.87 -5.75 -0.81
N THR A 275 14.76 -5.82 -1.54
CA THR A 275 14.04 -4.63 -1.99
C THR A 275 12.88 -4.20 -1.09
N GLY A 276 12.94 -4.48 0.22
CA GLY A 276 12.00 -3.95 1.21
C GLY A 276 10.77 -4.81 1.44
N ASP A 277 9.82 -4.24 2.19
CA ASP A 277 8.56 -4.86 2.65
C ASP A 277 8.78 -6.08 3.54
N ILE A 278 9.31 -5.79 4.72
CA ILE A 278 9.51 -6.74 5.82
C ILE A 278 8.25 -6.89 6.68
N ILE A 279 7.53 -5.80 6.92
CA ILE A 279 6.42 -5.77 7.89
C ILE A 279 5.15 -6.34 7.25
N ASP A 280 4.40 -7.11 8.03
CA ASP A 280 3.12 -7.69 7.64
C ASP A 280 2.03 -6.65 7.32
N HIS A 281 0.96 -7.12 6.69
CA HIS A 281 -0.23 -6.36 6.29
C HIS A 281 -1.22 -6.13 7.44
N GLY A 282 -0.92 -6.62 8.66
CA GLY A 282 -1.61 -6.29 9.90
C GLY A 282 -1.33 -4.85 10.38
N VAL A 283 -1.43 -3.89 9.47
CA VAL A 283 -1.02 -2.48 9.62
C VAL A 283 -1.81 -1.72 10.69
N TRP A 284 -2.96 -2.25 11.11
CA TRP A 284 -3.76 -1.69 12.21
C TRP A 284 -3.17 -2.02 13.59
N GLU A 285 -2.13 -2.85 13.66
CA GLU A 285 -1.49 -3.26 14.90
C GLU A 285 0.00 -2.87 14.96
N THR A 286 0.47 -2.00 14.05
CA THR A 286 1.88 -1.61 13.97
C THR A 286 2.24 -0.50 14.95
N SER A 287 3.53 -0.43 15.29
CA SER A 287 4.13 0.65 16.07
C SER A 287 5.61 0.75 15.74
N GLN A 288 6.26 1.87 16.08
CA GLN A 288 7.70 2.02 15.79
C GLN A 288 8.52 0.93 16.48
N GLU A 289 8.13 0.55 17.70
CA GLU A 289 8.77 -0.54 18.45
C GLU A 289 8.55 -1.90 17.77
N PHE A 290 7.31 -2.19 17.36
CA PHE A 290 6.97 -3.42 16.65
C PHE A 290 7.75 -3.54 15.34
N ASN A 291 7.67 -2.53 14.46
CA ASN A 291 8.34 -2.55 13.16
C ASN A 291 9.88 -2.66 13.34
N THR A 292 10.46 -1.89 14.26
CA THR A 292 11.91 -1.94 14.52
C THR A 292 12.35 -3.33 14.97
N ARG A 293 11.56 -4.01 15.81
CA ARG A 293 11.87 -5.37 16.26
C ARG A 293 11.82 -6.36 15.10
N VAL A 294 10.75 -6.34 14.31
CA VAL A 294 10.56 -7.25 13.16
C VAL A 294 11.65 -7.04 12.09
N ILE A 295 11.98 -5.78 11.78
CA ILE A 295 13.08 -5.45 10.86
C ILE A 295 14.41 -6.03 11.36
N LYS A 296 14.73 -5.87 12.66
CA LYS A 296 15.96 -6.42 13.23
C LYS A 296 15.99 -7.95 13.17
N GLU A 297 14.85 -8.60 13.39
CA GLU A 297 14.72 -10.06 13.32
C GLU A 297 15.00 -10.57 11.90
N VAL A 298 14.37 -9.97 10.87
CA VAL A 298 14.62 -10.37 9.48
C VAL A 298 16.05 -10.03 9.03
N VAL A 299 16.58 -8.86 9.38
CA VAL A 299 17.99 -8.52 9.09
C VAL A 299 18.95 -9.51 9.76
N GLN A 300 18.62 -10.01 10.95
CA GLN A 300 19.40 -11.03 11.63
C GLN A 300 19.36 -12.37 10.86
N GLU A 301 18.19 -12.80 10.36
CA GLU A 301 18.07 -14.00 9.51
C GLU A 301 18.96 -13.91 8.24
N PHE A 302 19.01 -12.73 7.61
CA PHE A 302 19.91 -12.48 6.47
C PHE A 302 21.39 -12.59 6.89
N ASN A 303 21.78 -11.94 8.00
CA ASN A 303 23.17 -11.97 8.49
C ASN A 303 23.62 -13.39 8.84
N ASP A 304 22.78 -14.15 9.54
CA ASP A 304 23.08 -15.51 9.97
C ASP A 304 23.17 -16.47 8.77
N THR A 305 22.37 -16.24 7.72
CA THR A 305 22.37 -17.08 6.52
C THR A 305 23.53 -16.77 5.56
N PHE A 306 23.78 -15.49 5.30
CA PHE A 306 24.69 -15.06 4.24
C PHE A 306 26.11 -14.75 4.72
N GLY A 307 26.31 -14.49 6.02
CA GLY A 307 27.61 -14.23 6.61
C GLY A 307 28.32 -13.05 5.95
N ASP A 308 29.49 -13.31 5.35
CA ASP A 308 30.32 -12.27 4.72
C ASP A 308 29.78 -11.78 3.35
N ILE A 309 28.73 -12.39 2.80
CA ILE A 309 28.14 -11.93 1.53
C ILE A 309 27.39 -10.61 1.78
N PRO A 310 27.71 -9.52 1.07
CA PRO A 310 27.03 -8.25 1.26
C PRO A 310 25.56 -8.34 0.90
N VAL A 311 24.70 -7.87 1.81
CA VAL A 311 23.27 -7.68 1.59
C VAL A 311 22.98 -6.19 1.47
N ILE A 312 22.40 -5.78 0.34
CA ILE A 312 22.04 -4.40 0.04
C ILE A 312 20.53 -4.26 0.20
N PHE A 313 20.11 -3.53 1.22
CA PHE A 313 18.71 -3.31 1.57
C PHE A 313 18.21 -2.00 0.94
N THR A 314 16.98 -2.02 0.44
CA THR A 314 16.16 -0.81 0.27
C THR A 314 14.98 -0.84 1.23
N LEU A 315 14.36 0.32 1.43
CA LEU A 315 13.10 0.41 2.18
C LEU A 315 11.94 0.15 1.21
N GLY A 316 10.95 -0.59 1.67
CA GLY A 316 9.63 -0.67 1.08
C GLY A 316 8.67 0.31 1.76
N ASN A 317 7.39 0.15 1.48
CA ASN A 317 6.37 1.05 1.96
C ASN A 317 5.75 0.60 3.30
N HIS A 318 5.99 -0.66 3.70
CA HIS A 318 5.56 -1.26 4.98
C HIS A 318 6.54 -1.06 6.16
N GLU A 319 7.80 -0.70 5.93
CA GLU A 319 8.74 -0.36 7.01
C GLU A 319 8.27 0.75 7.97
N PRO A 320 7.70 1.89 7.51
CA PRO A 320 7.18 2.92 8.41
C PRO A 320 5.89 2.48 9.11
N THR A 321 5.60 3.13 10.23
CA THR A 321 4.26 3.18 10.82
C THR A 321 3.91 4.64 11.10
N PRO A 322 2.77 5.16 10.59
CA PRO A 322 1.80 4.47 9.74
C PRO A 322 2.36 4.08 8.35
N VAL A 323 1.80 3.05 7.74
CA VAL A 323 2.17 2.61 6.38
C VAL A 323 1.97 3.76 5.38
N ASN A 324 2.84 3.88 4.37
CA ASN A 324 2.74 4.88 3.29
C ASN A 324 2.81 6.38 3.70
N ILE A 325 3.23 6.72 4.92
CA ILE A 325 3.16 8.11 5.42
C ILE A 325 4.13 9.11 4.74
N TRP A 326 5.14 8.63 4.01
CA TRP A 326 6.25 9.44 3.49
C TRP A 326 5.85 10.52 2.46
N LEU A 327 4.69 10.40 1.81
CA LEU A 327 4.31 11.24 0.66
C LEU A 327 3.29 12.35 0.98
N VAL A 328 2.74 12.40 2.19
CA VAL A 328 1.61 13.30 2.51
C VAL A 328 2.04 14.75 2.74
N TYR A 329 3.28 14.98 3.17
CA TYR A 329 3.74 16.32 3.58
C TYR A 329 4.37 17.15 2.44
N GLN A 330 5.16 16.52 1.55
CA GLN A 330 5.80 17.18 0.42
C GLN A 330 5.86 16.22 -0.77
N SER A 331 5.01 16.42 -1.77
CA SER A 331 4.92 15.55 -2.96
C SER A 331 5.90 15.92 -4.08
N LYS A 332 6.40 17.17 -4.11
CA LYS A 332 7.39 17.62 -5.08
C LYS A 332 8.80 17.22 -4.64
N ASP A 333 9.40 16.33 -5.43
CA ASP A 333 10.75 15.76 -5.22
C ASP A 333 11.11 15.63 -3.72
N PRO A 334 10.43 14.74 -2.98
CA PRO A 334 10.60 14.62 -1.54
C PRO A 334 12.08 14.45 -1.20
N TYR A 335 12.59 15.30 -0.29
CA TYR A 335 14.00 15.36 0.12
C TYR A 335 15.01 15.60 -1.02
N GLY A 336 14.58 16.01 -2.20
CA GLY A 336 15.45 16.19 -3.38
C GLY A 336 15.99 14.88 -3.93
N GLN A 337 15.29 13.76 -3.74
CA GLN A 337 15.76 12.42 -4.09
C GLN A 337 16.04 12.26 -5.59
N LEU A 338 15.14 12.75 -6.47
CA LEU A 338 15.34 12.67 -7.92
C LEU A 338 16.44 13.61 -8.39
N LYS A 339 16.53 14.81 -7.81
CA LYS A 339 17.66 15.71 -8.07
C LYS A 339 18.99 15.03 -7.72
N TRP A 340 19.08 14.46 -6.52
CA TRP A 340 20.27 13.73 -6.07
C TRP A 340 20.60 12.54 -6.97
N LEU A 341 19.58 11.77 -7.38
CA LEU A 341 19.75 10.65 -8.32
C LEU A 341 20.35 11.14 -9.64
N ALA A 342 19.79 12.20 -10.23
CA ALA A 342 20.24 12.76 -11.49
C ALA A 342 21.69 13.26 -11.41
N GLU A 343 22.06 13.96 -10.33
CA GLU A 343 23.43 14.43 -10.09
C GLU A 343 24.41 13.26 -9.88
N THR A 344 23.97 12.20 -9.19
CA THR A 344 24.78 11.00 -8.94
C THR A 344 25.04 10.23 -10.23
N LEU A 345 24.02 10.04 -11.07
CA LEU A 345 24.16 9.39 -12.37
C LEU A 345 25.05 10.20 -13.32
N LEU A 346 24.95 11.53 -13.28
CA LEU A 346 25.85 12.40 -14.05
C LEU A 346 27.31 12.27 -13.59
N GLN A 347 27.56 12.12 -12.29
CA GLN A 347 28.90 11.89 -11.78
C GLN A 347 29.43 10.51 -12.20
N ALA A 348 28.61 9.46 -12.08
CA ALA A 348 28.94 8.12 -12.57
C ALA A 348 29.25 8.11 -14.09
N GLU A 349 28.52 8.89 -14.90
CA GLU A 349 28.80 9.07 -16.33
C GLU A 349 30.21 9.65 -16.56
N LYS A 350 30.59 10.69 -15.80
CA LYS A 350 31.92 11.32 -15.90
C LYS A 350 33.04 10.37 -15.49
N ASP A 351 32.79 9.53 -14.50
CA ASP A 351 33.75 8.58 -13.96
C ASP A 351 33.79 7.26 -14.75
N GLY A 352 32.90 7.09 -15.74
CA GLY A 352 32.83 5.89 -16.59
C GLY A 352 32.24 4.67 -15.88
N GLU A 353 31.47 4.88 -14.83
CA GLU A 353 30.87 3.83 -14.01
C GLU A 353 29.57 3.26 -14.62
N LYS A 354 29.16 2.10 -14.13
CA LYS A 354 27.84 1.51 -14.39
C LYS A 354 27.09 1.43 -13.07
N VAL A 355 25.78 1.68 -13.12
CA VAL A 355 24.94 1.84 -11.94
C VAL A 355 23.82 0.80 -11.95
N HIS A 356 23.61 0.15 -10.81
CA HIS A 356 22.38 -0.58 -10.51
C HIS A 356 21.50 0.30 -9.62
N ILE A 357 20.24 0.49 -10.00
CA ILE A 357 19.25 1.20 -9.19
C ILE A 357 18.32 0.14 -8.59
N LEU A 358 18.20 0.14 -7.27
CA LEU A 358 17.25 -0.71 -6.54
C LEU A 358 16.09 0.17 -6.07
N GLN A 359 14.87 -0.35 -6.21
CA GLN A 359 13.65 0.31 -5.76
C GLN A 359 12.65 -0.76 -5.31
N HIS A 360 11.75 -0.37 -4.41
CA HIS A 360 10.63 -1.19 -3.98
C HIS A 360 9.43 -1.00 -4.92
N ILE A 361 8.76 0.17 -4.85
CA ILE A 361 7.65 0.50 -5.72
C ILE A 361 8.16 0.71 -7.16
N PRO A 362 7.68 -0.07 -8.14
CA PRO A 362 8.12 0.08 -9.52
C PRO A 362 7.56 1.37 -10.15
N THR A 363 8.42 2.12 -10.84
CA THR A 363 7.99 3.27 -11.64
C THR A 363 7.06 2.85 -12.78
N GLY A 364 6.08 3.71 -13.10
CA GLY A 364 5.08 3.43 -14.13
C GLY A 364 3.94 2.51 -13.69
N SER A 365 3.97 2.01 -12.45
CA SER A 365 2.82 1.36 -11.80
C SER A 365 1.79 2.39 -11.34
N ASN A 366 0.59 1.91 -11.01
CA ASN A 366 -0.44 2.73 -10.38
C ASN A 366 -0.05 3.15 -8.95
N ASP A 367 0.90 2.46 -8.32
CA ASP A 367 1.37 2.73 -6.95
C ASP A 367 2.44 3.81 -6.88
N CYS A 368 2.98 4.20 -8.03
CA CYS A 368 3.90 5.31 -8.13
C CYS A 368 3.15 6.59 -8.53
N VAL A 369 3.44 7.67 -7.82
CA VAL A 369 2.98 9.01 -8.19
C VAL A 369 3.34 9.32 -9.65
N LYS A 370 2.35 9.64 -10.49
CA LYS A 370 2.52 9.85 -11.94
C LYS A 370 3.60 10.87 -12.29
N VAL A 371 3.59 12.01 -11.62
CA VAL A 371 4.57 13.09 -11.87
C VAL A 371 5.98 12.65 -11.48
N TRP A 372 6.12 11.98 -10.33
CA TRP A 372 7.40 11.43 -9.88
C TRP A 372 7.92 10.36 -10.85
N SER A 373 7.04 9.43 -11.26
CA SER A 373 7.32 8.40 -12.26
C SER A 373 7.80 9.01 -13.57
N ARG A 374 7.14 10.05 -14.08
CA ARG A 374 7.59 10.76 -15.30
C ARG A 374 8.99 11.33 -15.14
N GLU A 375 9.26 12.03 -14.05
CA GLU A 375 10.56 12.66 -13.83
C GLU A 375 11.67 11.63 -13.64
N TYR A 376 11.38 10.51 -12.98
CA TYR A 376 12.30 9.37 -12.89
C TYR A 376 12.64 8.80 -14.29
N HIS A 377 11.63 8.54 -15.13
CA HIS A 377 11.86 8.05 -16.49
C HIS A 377 12.67 9.04 -17.33
N LYS A 378 12.40 10.34 -17.21
CA LYS A 378 13.19 11.40 -17.87
C LYS A 378 14.67 11.34 -17.47
N ILE A 379 14.99 11.01 -16.21
CA ILE A 379 16.36 10.85 -15.72
C ILE A 379 17.00 9.56 -16.25
N VAL A 380 16.28 8.44 -16.22
CA VAL A 380 16.81 7.14 -16.69
C VAL A 380 16.97 7.09 -18.21
N ASP A 381 16.10 7.78 -18.96
CA ASP A 381 16.17 7.88 -20.42
C ASP A 381 17.27 8.84 -20.91
N ARG A 382 17.80 9.72 -20.04
CA ARG A 382 18.90 10.63 -20.38
C ARG A 382 20.22 9.86 -20.42
#